data_AF-A0A067G4C7-F1
#
_entry.id   AF-A0A067G4C7-F1
#
_cell.length_a   1.000
_cell.length_b   1.000
_cell.length_c   1.000
_cell.angle_alpha   90.00
_cell.angle_beta   90.00
_cell.angle_gamma   90.00
#
_symmetry.space_group_name_H-M   'P 1'
#
loop_
_entity.id
_entity.type
_entity.pdbx_description
1 polymer ?
#
loop_
_entity_poly.entity_id
_entity_poly.type
_entity_poly.pdbx_seq_one_letter_code
_entity_poly.pdbx_strand_id
1 'polypeptide(L)' 'MVSGSNGTTSFMTDFLQKCGGYSVVDGGFATELERHGADLNDPLWSAKCLVSSPHLVRK' A
#
# COMPACT_ATOMS: atom_id res chain seq x y z
N MET A 1 37.92 16.50 1.12
CA MET A 1 37.55 15.52 0.07
C MET A 1 36.66 14.48 0.72
N VAL A 2 35.34 14.59 0.59
CA VAL A 2 34.45 13.46 0.91
C VAL A 2 34.06 12.85 -0.43
N SER A 3 34.66 11.69 -0.73
CA SER A 3 34.36 10.91 -1.93
C SER A 3 33.04 10.19 -1.71
N GLY A 4 32.21 10.23 -2.75
CA GLY A 4 30.85 9.74 -2.73
C GLY A 4 30.70 8.23 -2.77
N SER A 5 29.59 7.79 -2.19
CA SER A 5 28.76 6.67 -2.66
C SER A 5 27.41 6.72 -1.94
N ASN A 6 26.47 7.58 -2.37
CA ASN A 6 25.11 7.65 -1.80
C ASN A 6 24.02 7.33 -2.84
N GLY A 7 24.30 6.46 -3.80
CA GLY A 7 23.40 6.13 -4.92
C GLY A 7 22.09 5.40 -4.56
N THR A 8 21.75 5.24 -3.28
CA THR A 8 20.55 4.53 -2.81
C THR A 8 19.80 5.24 -1.68
N THR A 9 20.26 6.41 -1.22
CA THR A 9 19.42 7.29 -0.40
C THR A 9 18.60 8.18 -1.34
N SER A 10 17.27 8.17 -1.36
CA SER A 10 16.26 7.30 -0.79
C SER A 10 14.97 7.87 -1.38
N PHE A 11 14.37 7.21 -2.38
CA PHE A 11 13.14 7.71 -3.03
C PHE A 11 12.08 8.12 -1.98
N MET A 12 11.98 7.35 -0.90
CA MET A 12 11.10 7.64 0.24
C MET A 12 11.50 8.90 1.02
N THR A 13 12.78 9.14 1.26
CA THR A 13 13.25 10.34 1.93
C THR A 13 12.96 11.58 1.09
N ASP A 14 13.23 11.52 -0.22
CA ASP A 14 12.95 12.64 -1.14
C ASP A 14 11.45 12.89 -1.27
N PHE A 15 10.65 11.82 -1.32
CA PHE A 15 9.19 11.90 -1.33
C PHE A 15 8.66 12.57 -0.06
N LEU A 16 9.08 12.11 1.12
CA LEU A 16 8.66 12.68 2.40
C LEU A 16 9.07 14.15 2.54
N GLN A 17 10.26 14.54 2.07
CA GLN A 17 10.69 15.95 2.05
C GLN A 17 9.77 16.80 1.16
N LYS A 18 9.40 16.31 -0.03
CA LYS A 18 8.45 17.00 -0.92
C LYS A 18 7.05 17.12 -0.30
N CYS A 19 6.66 16.21 0.58
CA CYS A 19 5.39 16.20 1.29
C CYS A 19 5.38 17.02 2.61
N GLY A 20 6.48 17.68 2.98
CA GLY A 20 6.54 18.46 4.24
C GLY A 20 7.01 17.67 5.46
N GLY A 21 7.65 16.51 5.24
CA GLY A 21 8.29 15.70 6.28
C GLY A 21 7.49 14.48 6.75
N TYR A 22 6.25 14.31 6.26
CA TYR A 22 5.37 13.20 6.62
C TYR A 22 4.46 12.83 5.44
N SER A 23 3.96 11.59 5.44
CA SER A 23 2.95 11.13 4.48
C SER A 23 1.84 10.42 5.23
N VAL A 24 0.60 10.68 4.81
CA VAL A 24 -0.56 9.88 5.22
C VAL A 24 -0.67 8.72 4.23
N VAL A 25 -0.99 7.54 4.75
CA VAL A 25 -1.24 6.33 3.95
C VAL A 25 -2.66 5.84 4.19
N ASP A 26 -3.13 4.96 3.32
CA ASP A 26 -4.40 4.26 3.53
C ASP A 26 -4.27 3.19 4.63
N GLY A 27 -5.39 2.52 4.91
CA GLY A 27 -5.47 1.45 5.89
C GLY A 27 -6.77 0.67 5.75
N GLY A 28 -7.04 -0.25 6.68
CA GLY A 28 -8.36 -0.88 6.83
C GLY A 28 -8.86 -1.67 5.61
N PHE A 29 -7.99 -2.08 4.69
CA PHE A 29 -8.40 -2.69 3.42
C PHE A 29 -9.25 -3.96 3.60
N ALA A 30 -8.82 -4.88 4.47
CA ALA A 30 -9.58 -6.09 4.80
C ALA A 30 -10.96 -5.76 5.37
N THR A 31 -11.03 -4.83 6.33
CA THR A 31 -12.28 -4.44 6.99
C THR A 31 -13.29 -3.84 6.01
N GLU A 32 -12.85 -2.99 5.09
CA GLU A 32 -13.75 -2.41 4.08
C GLU A 32 -14.16 -3.45 3.02
N LEU A 33 -13.30 -4.42 2.70
CA LEU A 33 -13.68 -5.56 1.85
C LEU A 33 -14.77 -6.41 2.52
N GLU A 34 -14.62 -6.76 3.80
CA GLU A 34 -15.65 -7.49 4.56
C GLU A 34 -16.96 -6.72 4.64
N ARG A 35 -16.88 -5.41 4.89
CA ARG A 35 -18.05 -4.52 4.90
C ARG A 35 -18.79 -4.50 3.56
N HIS A 36 -18.06 -4.70 2.45
CA HIS A 36 -18.63 -4.83 1.11
C HIS A 36 -18.99 -6.28 0.73
N GLY A 37 -18.92 -7.22 1.67
CA GLY A 37 -19.37 -8.60 1.49
C GLY A 37 -18.31 -9.56 0.96
N ALA A 38 -17.03 -9.17 0.97
CA ALA A 38 -15.95 -10.11 0.68
C ALA A 38 -15.80 -11.13 1.81
N ASP A 39 -15.61 -12.39 1.44
CA ASP A 39 -15.30 -13.48 2.37
C ASP A 39 -13.78 -13.57 2.59
N LEU A 40 -13.33 -13.27 3.81
CA LEU A 40 -11.92 -13.30 4.20
C LEU A 40 -11.51 -14.56 4.98
N ASN A 41 -12.41 -15.53 5.13
CA ASN A 41 -12.11 -16.77 5.86
C ASN A 41 -11.14 -17.70 5.11
N ASP A 42 -10.91 -17.44 3.82
CA ASP A 42 -9.90 -18.12 3.02
C ASP A 42 -8.50 -17.51 3.30
N PRO A 43 -7.47 -18.32 3.66
CA PRO A 43 -6.12 -17.80 3.85
C PRO A 43 -5.53 -17.07 2.61
N LEU A 44 -6.06 -17.34 1.42
CA LEU A 44 -5.71 -16.69 0.16
C LEU A 44 -6.77 -15.68 -0.30
N TRP A 45 -7.54 -15.11 0.63
CA TRP A 45 -8.63 -14.17 0.35
C TRP A 45 -8.21 -13.02 -0.56
N SER A 46 -6.97 -12.52 -0.45
CA SER A 46 -6.50 -11.38 -1.25
C SER A 46 -6.36 -11.75 -2.72
N ALA A 47 -5.76 -12.91 -3.01
CA ALA A 47 -5.67 -13.45 -4.36
C ALA A 47 -7.05 -13.79 -4.92
N LYS A 48 -7.90 -14.44 -4.11
CA LYS A 48 -9.28 -14.76 -4.47
C LYS A 48 -10.07 -13.49 -4.81
N CYS A 49 -10.00 -12.45 -3.98
CA CYS A 49 -10.67 -11.17 -4.17
C CYS A 49 -10.21 -10.47 -5.46
N LEU A 50 -8.90 -10.49 -5.75
CA LEU A 50 -8.34 -9.93 -6.99
C LEU A 50 -8.90 -10.62 -8.25
N VAL A 51 -9.18 -11.92 -8.18
CA VAL A 51 -9.71 -12.69 -9.31
C VAL A 51 -11.24 -12.64 -9.39
N SER A 52 -11.93 -12.83 -8.27
CA SER A 52 -13.40 -12.98 -8.22
C SER A 52 -14.14 -11.66 -8.13
N SER A 53 -13.55 -10.66 -7.45
CA SER A 53 -14.22 -9.40 -7.09
C SER A 53 -13.30 -8.17 -7.26
N PRO A 54 -12.60 -8.01 -8.40
CA PRO A 54 -11.63 -6.92 -8.59
C PRO A 54 -12.21 -5.51 -8.45
N HIS A 55 -13.53 -5.37 -8.64
CA HIS A 55 -14.25 -4.12 -8.47
C HIS A 55 -14.27 -3.64 -7.01
N LEU A 56 -14.16 -4.54 -6.03
CA LEU A 56 -14.07 -4.16 -4.60
C LEU A 56 -12.69 -3.61 -4.23
N VAL A 57 -11.65 -3.97 -4.99
CA VAL A 57 -10.26 -3.55 -4.75
C VAL A 57 -9.96 -2.17 -5.34
N ARG A 58 -10.61 -1.81 -6.45
CA ARG A 58 -10.35 -0.58 -7.21
C ARG A 58 -11.28 0.58 -6.88
N LYS A 59 -12.29 0.34 -6.03
CA LYS A 59 -13.28 1.33 -5.66
C LYS A 59 -12.65 2.43 -4.82
#